data_AF-A0A916TBA3-F1
#
_entry.id   AF-A0A916TBA3-F1
#
_cell.length_a   1.000
_cell.length_b   1.000
_cell.length_c   1.000
_cell.angle_alpha   90.00
_cell.angle_beta   90.00
_cell.angle_gamma   90.00
#
_symmetry.space_group_name_H-M   'P 1'
#
loop_
_entity.id
_entity.type
_entity.pdbx_description
1 polymer ?
#
loop_
_entity_poly.entity_id
_entity_poly.type
_entity_poly.pdbx_seq_one_letter_code
_entity_poly.pdbx_strand_id
1 'polypeptide(L)'
;MVEAVQVGGADIDKATETARSKCSTMTLDSNVSGQQIHSVNTSSVFDLPHNEADKSVGIKMTSTATIAGTEVTTTSLLAIAQVGGYSVVTSVGGTRSAPSQSTFDDFTTKAIAKVAAAS
;
A
#
# COMPACT_ATOMS: atom_id res chain seq x y z
N MET A 1 -12.89 -1.97 2.12
CA MET A 1 -12.02 -2.45 1.03
C MET A 1 -12.20 -1.47 -0.12
N VAL A 2 -11.13 -0.79 -0.54
CA VAL A 2 -11.19 0.14 -1.67
C VAL A 2 -10.36 -0.50 -2.78
N GLU A 3 -11.02 -0.86 -3.88
CA GLU A 3 -10.40 -1.40 -5.08
C GLU A 3 -10.27 -0.26 -6.09
N ALA A 4 -9.06 0.01 -6.56
CA ALA A 4 -8.80 1.00 -7.59
C ALA A 4 -7.87 0.39 -8.64
N VAL A 5 -8.37 0.20 -9.86
CA VAL A 5 -7.55 -0.20 -11.02
C VAL A 5 -7.25 1.06 -11.82
N GLN A 6 -5.98 1.46 -11.87
CA GLN A 6 -5.55 2.63 -12.63
C GLN A 6 -4.82 2.18 -13.91
N VAL A 7 -5.32 2.61 -15.07
CA VAL A 7 -4.68 2.33 -16.36
C VAL A 7 -3.61 3.39 -16.64
N GLY A 8 -2.35 2.98 -16.58
CA GLY A 8 -1.17 3.81 -16.85
C GLY A 8 0.10 3.12 -16.36
N GLY A 9 1.25 3.40 -16.97
CA GLY A 9 2.52 2.82 -16.56
C GLY A 9 2.94 3.34 -15.19
N ALA A 10 2.73 2.55 -14.13
CA ALA A 10 3.30 2.85 -12.83
C ALA A 10 4.80 2.53 -12.85
N ASP A 11 5.64 3.48 -12.48
CA ASP A 11 7.07 3.24 -12.30
C ASP A 11 7.30 2.50 -10.98
N ILE A 12 7.23 1.16 -11.05
CA ILE A 12 7.35 0.26 -9.91
C ILE A 12 8.73 0.41 -9.24
N ASP A 13 9.78 0.64 -10.03
CA ASP A 13 11.14 0.80 -9.51
C ASP A 13 11.23 2.07 -8.65
N LYS A 14 10.66 3.18 -9.13
CA LYS A 14 10.58 4.44 -8.37
C LYS A 14 9.71 4.33 -7.12
N ALA A 15 8.59 3.61 -7.18
CA ALA A 15 7.74 3.36 -6.01
C ALA A 15 8.49 2.54 -4.95
N THR A 16 9.22 1.52 -5.39
CA THR A 16 10.06 0.67 -4.54
C THR A 16 11.19 1.46 -3.90
N GLU A 17 11.90 2.27 -4.70
CA GLU A 17 12.98 3.13 -4.22
C GLU A 17 12.47 4.12 -3.18
N THR A 18 11.36 4.81 -3.46
CA THR A 18 10.75 5.77 -2.54
C THR A 18 10.42 5.12 -1.20
N ALA A 19 9.78 3.95 -1.22
CA ALA A 19 9.40 3.20 -0.02
C ALA A 19 10.62 2.67 0.78
N ARG A 20 11.76 2.46 0.12
CA ARG A 20 13.04 2.02 0.75
C ARG A 20 13.95 3.19 1.15
N SER A 21 13.67 4.40 0.67
CA SER A 21 14.54 5.58 0.84
C SER A 21 14.34 6.27 2.18
N LYS A 22 15.00 7.43 2.37
CA LYS A 22 14.80 8.33 3.52
C LYS A 22 13.35 8.82 3.67
N CYS A 23 12.50 8.68 2.64
CA CYS A 23 11.07 8.94 2.71
C CYS A 23 10.27 7.78 3.36
N SER A 24 10.92 6.70 3.78
CA SER A 24 10.28 5.58 4.46
C SER A 24 9.67 5.96 5.80
N THR A 25 10.10 7.08 6.39
CA THR A 25 9.50 7.65 7.60
C THR A 25 9.12 9.10 7.34
N MET A 26 7.85 9.44 7.52
CA MET A 26 7.33 10.78 7.34
C MET A 26 6.52 11.19 8.56
N THR A 27 6.93 12.30 9.17
CA THR A 27 6.18 12.95 10.24
C THR A 27 5.28 14.02 9.65
N LEU A 28 4.01 14.02 10.05
CA LEU A 28 3.01 14.99 9.64
C LEU A 28 2.39 15.61 10.90
N ASP A 29 2.57 16.91 11.04
CA ASP A 29 1.83 17.73 12.00
C ASP A 29 0.71 18.46 11.27
N SER A 30 -0.53 18.24 11.68
CA SER A 30 -1.70 18.86 11.07
C SER A 30 -2.69 19.34 12.11
N ASN A 31 -3.54 20.29 11.74
CA ASN A 31 -4.65 20.73 12.57
C ASN A 31 -5.96 20.45 11.82
N VAL A 32 -6.81 19.62 12.41
CA VAL A 32 -8.13 19.28 11.85
C VAL A 32 -9.17 19.59 12.91
N SER A 33 -10.12 20.47 12.59
CA SER A 33 -11.20 20.87 13.51
C SER A 33 -10.71 21.37 14.88
N GLY A 34 -9.59 22.08 14.91
CA GLY A 34 -9.00 22.63 16.14
C GLY A 34 -8.17 21.62 16.95
N GLN A 35 -8.10 20.36 16.53
CA GLN A 35 -7.27 19.35 17.17
C GLN A 35 -5.94 19.23 16.45
N GLN A 36 -4.85 19.27 17.21
CA GLN A 36 -3.53 18.96 16.70
C GLN A 36 -3.43 17.44 16.51
N ILE A 37 -3.07 17.04 15.30
CA ILE A 37 -2.82 15.67 14.90
C ILE A 37 -1.33 15.57 14.61
N HIS A 38 -0.62 14.82 15.44
CA HIS A 38 0.76 14.41 15.15
C HIS A 38 0.73 12.99 14.59
N SER A 39 1.29 12.78 13.41
CA SER A 39 1.31 11.48 12.75
C SER A 39 2.73 11.10 12.34
N VAL A 40 3.11 9.86 12.63
CA VAL A 40 4.32 9.23 12.14
C VAL A 40 3.91 8.12 11.19
N ASN A 41 4.30 8.25 9.92
CA ASN A 41 4.05 7.29 8.88
C ASN A 41 5.36 6.55 8.59
N THR A 42 5.30 5.23 8.55
CA THR A 42 6.42 4.38 8.16
C THR A 42 6.00 3.51 6.98
N SER A 43 6.90 3.25 6.05
CA SER A 43 6.69 2.31 4.94
C SER A 43 7.80 1.28 4.87
N SER A 44 7.44 0.06 4.48
CA SER A 44 8.38 -1.00 4.16
C SER A 44 7.94 -1.74 2.90
N VAL A 45 8.91 -2.27 2.17
CA VAL A 45 8.67 -3.12 1.00
C VAL A 45 8.62 -4.58 1.43
N PHE A 46 7.74 -5.35 0.81
CA PHE A 46 7.69 -6.80 0.92
C PHE A 46 7.47 -7.43 -0.45
N ASP A 47 7.90 -8.68 -0.61
CA ASP A 47 7.71 -9.42 -1.85
C ASP A 47 6.30 -10.02 -1.89
N LEU A 48 5.65 -9.90 -3.04
CA LEU A 48 4.37 -10.57 -3.28
C LEU A 48 4.62 -12.04 -3.63
N PRO A 49 3.63 -12.92 -3.42
CA PRO A 49 3.70 -14.28 -3.94
C PRO A 49 3.97 -14.28 -5.45
N HIS A 50 4.57 -15.37 -5.94
CA HIS A 50 4.77 -15.55 -7.37
C HIS A 50 3.45 -15.41 -8.14
N ASN A 51 3.49 -14.64 -9.22
CA ASN A 51 2.33 -14.26 -10.01
C ASN A 51 2.73 -13.99 -11.47
N GLU A 52 1.75 -13.71 -12.32
CA GLU A 52 1.90 -13.54 -13.77
C GLU A 52 2.41 -12.15 -14.19
N ALA A 53 2.76 -11.27 -13.25
CA ALA A 53 3.27 -9.93 -13.55
C ALA A 53 4.77 -9.95 -13.89
N ASP A 54 5.17 -9.11 -14.84
CA ASP A 54 6.58 -8.91 -15.20
C ASP A 54 7.37 -8.27 -14.04
N LYS A 55 6.69 -7.39 -13.30
CA LYS A 55 7.18 -6.73 -12.11
C LYS A 55 6.05 -6.59 -11.11
N SER A 56 6.33 -6.83 -9.84
CA SER A 56 5.38 -6.56 -8.77
C SER A 56 6.09 -6.21 -7.46
N VAL A 57 5.43 -5.39 -6.63
CA VAL A 57 5.95 -4.99 -5.31
C VAL A 57 4.82 -4.83 -4.32
N GLY A 58 5.05 -5.31 -3.09
CA GLY A 58 4.21 -5.02 -1.93
C GLY A 58 4.80 -3.88 -1.11
N ILE A 59 3.95 -2.97 -0.65
CA ILE A 59 4.31 -1.86 0.25
C ILE A 59 3.39 -1.93 1.46
N LYS A 60 3.97 -2.07 2.65
CA LYS A 60 3.27 -1.94 3.92
C LYS A 60 3.47 -0.52 4.43
N MET A 61 2.38 0.13 4.80
CA MET A 61 2.41 1.45 5.44
C MET A 61 1.79 1.35 6.83
N THR A 62 2.48 1.86 7.85
CA THR A 62 1.96 1.98 9.21
C THR A 62 1.97 3.44 9.60
N SER A 63 0.80 3.97 9.96
CA SER A 63 0.63 5.34 10.43
C SER A 63 0.15 5.33 11.86
N THR A 64 0.92 5.94 12.75
CA THR A 64 0.53 6.16 14.15
C THR A 64 0.22 7.65 14.31
N ALA A 65 -1.02 7.98 14.66
CA ALA A 65 -1.47 9.34 14.86
C ALA A 65 -1.93 9.55 16.30
N THR A 66 -1.55 10.67 16.92
CA THR A 66 -2.08 11.12 18.20
C THR A 66 -3.14 12.19 17.95
N ILE A 67 -4.38 11.90 18.34
CA ILE A 67 -5.54 12.78 18.17
C ILE A 67 -6.13 13.03 19.56
N ALA A 68 -6.12 14.29 20.02
CA ALA A 68 -6.61 14.67 21.35
C ALA A 68 -6.06 13.78 22.49
N GLY A 69 -4.77 13.41 22.41
CA GLY A 69 -4.09 12.55 23.38
C GLY A 69 -4.36 11.04 23.23
N THR A 70 -5.20 10.62 22.29
CA THR A 70 -5.44 9.20 21.97
C THR A 70 -4.59 8.77 20.79
N GLU A 71 -3.88 7.67 20.94
CA GLU A 71 -3.13 7.06 19.83
C GLU A 71 -4.04 6.19 18.95
N VAL A 72 -3.96 6.41 17.64
CA VAL A 72 -4.62 5.62 16.62
C VAL A 72 -3.56 5.12 15.66
N THR A 73 -3.37 3.81 15.62
CA THR A 73 -2.52 3.16 14.62
C THR A 73 -3.37 2.59 13.49
N THR A 74 -2.99 2.90 12.26
CA THR A 74 -3.53 2.32 11.04
C THR A 74 -2.41 1.59 10.30
N THR A 75 -2.76 0.47 9.68
CA THR A 75 -1.84 -0.27 8.82
C THR A 75 -2.52 -0.53 7.50
N SER A 76 -1.82 -0.25 6.41
CA SER A 76 -2.27 -0.52 5.05
C SER A 76 -1.27 -1.39 4.31
N LEU A 77 -1.77 -2.27 3.46
CA LEU A 77 -1.00 -3.01 2.48
C LEU A 77 -1.41 -2.49 1.10
N LEU A 78 -0.41 -2.26 0.25
CA LEU A 78 -0.54 -1.83 -1.12
C LEU A 78 0.27 -2.80 -1.98
N ALA A 79 -0.26 -3.21 -3.12
CA ALA A 79 0.49 -3.94 -4.12
C ALA A 79 0.36 -3.24 -5.46
N ILE A 80 1.46 -3.21 -6.20
CA ILE A 80 1.54 -2.67 -7.55
C ILE A 80 2.18 -3.74 -8.42
N ALA A 81 1.51 -4.13 -9.50
CA ALA A 81 1.98 -5.14 -10.43
C ALA A 81 1.79 -4.69 -11.87
N GLN A 82 2.72 -5.03 -12.76
CA GLN A 82 2.66 -4.72 -14.18
C GLN A 82 2.42 -6.00 -14.99
N VAL A 83 1.34 -6.02 -15.77
CA VAL A 83 0.88 -7.18 -16.55
C VAL A 83 0.56 -6.71 -17.96
N GLY A 84 1.31 -7.14 -18.98
CA GLY A 84 0.96 -6.86 -20.37
C GLY A 84 0.81 -5.38 -20.71
N GLY A 85 1.56 -4.49 -20.04
CA GLY A 85 1.45 -3.03 -20.20
C GLY A 85 0.38 -2.35 -19.31
N TYR A 86 -0.40 -3.12 -18.55
CA TYR A 86 -1.35 -2.63 -17.55
C TYR A 86 -0.73 -2.60 -16.15
N SER A 87 -1.24 -1.72 -15.30
CA SER A 87 -0.91 -1.69 -13.86
C SER A 87 -2.10 -2.21 -13.04
N VAL A 88 -1.85 -3.21 -12.21
CA VAL A 88 -2.80 -3.73 -11.22
C VAL A 88 -2.40 -3.16 -9.87
N VAL A 89 -3.30 -2.41 -9.24
CA VAL A 89 -3.09 -1.83 -7.91
C VAL A 89 -4.14 -2.39 -6.97
N THR A 90 -3.72 -2.99 -5.86
CA THR A 90 -4.62 -3.48 -4.81
C THR A 90 -4.24 -2.86 -3.48
N SER A 91 -5.23 -2.53 -2.66
CA SER A 91 -4.97 -1.94 -1.35
C SER A 91 -5.97 -2.41 -0.30
N VAL A 92 -5.49 -2.59 0.92
CA VAL A 92 -6.35 -2.84 2.09
C VAL A 92 -5.80 -2.05 3.27
N GLY A 93 -6.70 -1.40 4.00
CA GLY A 93 -6.39 -0.65 5.22
C GLY A 93 -7.14 -1.23 6.41
N GLY A 94 -6.50 -1.23 7.57
CA GLY A 94 -7.09 -1.59 8.85
C GLY A 94 -6.83 -0.51 9.90
N THR A 95 -7.86 -0.17 10.67
CA THR A 95 -7.76 0.66 11.88
C THR A 95 -7.66 -0.25 13.09
N ARG A 96 -6.70 0.00 14.00
CA ARG A 96 -6.44 -0.76 15.24
C ARG A 96 -5.92 -2.20 15.08
N SER A 97 -6.34 -2.94 14.06
CA SER A 97 -5.75 -4.24 13.69
C SER A 97 -5.14 -4.16 12.30
N ALA A 98 -3.98 -4.79 12.12
CA ALA A 98 -3.37 -4.91 10.81
C ALA A 98 -4.24 -5.81 9.91
N PRO A 99 -4.39 -5.46 8.62
CA PRO A 99 -5.07 -6.34 7.66
C PRO A 99 -4.34 -7.68 7.54
N SER A 100 -5.10 -8.74 7.25
CA SER A 100 -4.57 -10.08 7.01
C SER A 100 -3.72 -10.08 5.72
N GLN A 101 -2.41 -10.31 5.87
CA GLN A 101 -1.49 -10.36 4.73
C GLN A 101 -1.82 -11.53 3.79
N SER A 102 -2.12 -12.72 4.31
CA SER A 102 -2.45 -13.88 3.47
C SER A 102 -3.72 -13.67 2.64
N THR A 103 -4.73 -13.01 3.20
CA THR A 103 -5.95 -12.65 2.48
C THR A 103 -5.67 -11.59 1.40
N PHE A 104 -4.82 -10.62 1.71
CA PHE A 104 -4.38 -9.61 0.76
C PHE A 104 -3.58 -10.21 -0.40
N ASP A 105 -2.68 -11.14 -0.10
CA ASP A 105 -1.83 -11.85 -1.06
C ASP A 105 -2.67 -12.71 -2.02
N ASP A 106 -3.63 -13.48 -1.48
CA ASP A 106 -4.56 -14.29 -2.28
C ASP A 106 -5.42 -13.42 -3.21
N PHE A 107 -5.96 -12.33 -2.68
CA PHE A 107 -6.74 -11.37 -3.46
C PHE A 107 -5.90 -10.73 -4.58
N THR A 108 -4.69 -10.26 -4.26
CA THR A 108 -3.79 -9.60 -5.21
C THR A 108 -3.38 -10.54 -6.33
N THR A 109 -3.02 -11.79 -6.00
CA THR A 109 -2.65 -12.82 -6.98
C THR A 109 -3.82 -13.09 -7.93
N LYS A 110 -5.05 -13.22 -7.41
CA LYS A 110 -6.26 -13.41 -8.25
C LYS A 110 -6.54 -12.21 -9.16
N ALA A 111 -6.31 -10.98 -8.68
CA ALA A 111 -6.49 -9.78 -9.48
C ALA A 111 -5.49 -9.72 -10.64
N ILE A 112 -4.21 -10.04 -10.38
CA ILE A 112 -3.15 -10.13 -11.39
C ILE A 112 -3.49 -11.19 -12.44
N ALA A 113 -3.80 -12.41 -12.01
CA ALA A 113 -4.16 -13.52 -12.91
C ALA A 113 -5.36 -13.17 -13.81
N LYS A 114 -6.36 -12.47 -13.27
CA LYS A 114 -7.53 -12.03 -14.04
C LYS A 114 -7.16 -11.02 -15.13
N VAL A 115 -6.27 -10.09 -14.85
CA VAL A 115 -5.80 -9.11 -15.85
C VAL A 115 -4.93 -9.80 -16.90
N ALA A 116 -4.04 -10.70 -16.48
CA ALA A 116 -3.19 -11.48 -17.39
C ALA A 116 -4.01 -12.30 -18.39
N ALA A 117 -5.10 -12.93 -17.93
CA ALA A 117 -6.00 -13.71 -18.79
C ALA A 117 -6.82 -12.85 -19.78
N ALA A 118 -6.89 -11.54 -19.56
CA ALA A 118 -7.62 -10.59 -20.42
C ALA A 118 -6.69 -9.76 -21.33
N SER A 119 -5.38 -9.94 -21.19
CA SER A 119 -4.32 -9.26 -21.96
C SER A 119 -3.90 -10.10 -23.16
#